data_AF-A0A380JYF1-F1
#
_entry.id   AF-A0A380JYF1-F1
#
_cell.length_a   1.000
_cell.length_b   1.000
_cell.length_c   1.000
_cell.angle_alpha   90.00
_cell.angle_beta   90.00
_cell.angle_gamma   90.00
#
_symmetry.space_group_name_H-M   'P 1'
#
loop_
_entity.id
_entity.type
_entity.pdbx_description
1 polymer ?
#
loop_
_entity_poly.entity_id
_entity_poly.type
_entity_poly.pdbx_seq_one_letter_code
_entity_poly.pdbx_strand_id
1 'polypeptide(L)'
;MKYIKLKTGVPFNIDNFEDRTNKNYPYYQNGKKYALCPSCGSSVQIVGGKNNPTQNRTRRIYAAHTRSEIDGLDFDEESKFNCVNYEGNDNNWQRIYEVRPDTPENQEIINFINEHIDDIAQEIESIIGFKCKYARTRSKLFEDLYQSFIDNGGLHISDDQFVPEYIPRMIVQRAKPVKCWGAIPLNETRNLIVQNQNFKNSIQEGQFKPLIDVEIVGVLDNDMNPTRLNIKLIFGEGEMNLHHVPVRIV
;
A
#
# COMPACT_ATOMS: atom_id res chain seq x y z
N MET A 1 -8.38 -3.90 -8.56
CA MET A 1 -8.25 -3.03 -7.36
C MET A 1 -9.13 -3.54 -6.21
N LYS A 2 -8.76 -3.21 -4.96
CA LYS A 2 -9.46 -3.60 -3.72
C LYS A 2 -10.17 -2.43 -3.04
N TYR A 3 -9.73 -1.20 -3.32
CA TYR A 3 -10.35 0.03 -2.82
C TYR A 3 -11.09 0.75 -3.93
N ILE A 4 -12.20 1.36 -3.55
CA ILE A 4 -13.07 2.17 -4.40
C ILE A 4 -13.50 3.41 -3.64
N LYS A 5 -14.00 4.43 -4.35
CA LYS A 5 -14.67 5.56 -3.71
C LYS A 5 -16.04 5.84 -4.29
N LEU A 6 -16.87 6.49 -3.49
CA LEU A 6 -18.13 7.09 -3.96
C LEU A 6 -17.82 8.48 -4.52
N LYS A 7 -18.83 9.20 -5.00
CA LYS A 7 -18.68 10.61 -5.42
C LYS A 7 -18.13 11.52 -4.32
N THR A 8 -18.36 11.15 -3.07
CA THR A 8 -17.89 11.87 -1.88
C THR A 8 -17.33 10.88 -0.85
N GLY A 9 -16.48 11.39 0.03
CA GLY A 9 -15.84 10.60 1.09
C GLY A 9 -14.51 9.98 0.68
N VAL A 10 -13.88 9.29 1.62
CA VAL A 10 -12.58 8.63 1.43
C VAL A 10 -12.74 7.25 0.78
N PRO A 11 -11.70 6.74 0.11
CA PRO A 11 -11.71 5.38 -0.42
C PRO A 11 -11.89 4.34 0.68
N PHE A 12 -12.60 3.26 0.36
CA PHE A 12 -12.86 2.16 1.29
C PHE A 12 -12.78 0.82 0.55
N ASN A 13 -12.59 -0.26 1.33
CA ASN A 13 -12.50 -1.61 0.78
C ASN A 13 -13.83 -2.06 0.16
N ILE A 14 -13.77 -2.70 -1.01
CA ILE A 14 -14.95 -3.19 -1.75
C ILE A 14 -15.85 -4.11 -0.91
N ASP A 15 -15.31 -4.81 0.08
CA ASP A 15 -16.10 -5.66 0.98
C ASP A 15 -17.18 -4.88 1.73
N ASN A 16 -16.98 -3.56 1.94
CA ASN A 16 -17.94 -2.68 2.61
C ASN A 16 -18.92 -1.98 1.64
N PHE A 17 -18.90 -2.34 0.35
CA PHE A 17 -19.66 -1.62 -0.69
C PHE A 17 -21.17 -1.64 -0.47
N GLU A 18 -21.74 -2.79 -0.09
CA GLU A 18 -23.19 -2.93 0.15
C GLU A 18 -23.63 -2.00 1.28
N ASP A 19 -22.90 -2.01 2.39
CA ASP A 19 -23.21 -1.22 3.58
C ASP A 19 -23.10 0.30 3.32
N ARG A 20 -22.15 0.70 2.47
CA ARG A 20 -21.90 2.12 2.15
C ARG A 20 -22.91 2.72 1.17
N THR A 21 -23.53 1.90 0.32
CA THR A 21 -24.35 2.39 -0.79
C THR A 21 -25.83 2.12 -0.62
N ASN A 22 -26.20 1.19 0.28
CA ASN A 22 -27.57 0.77 0.53
C ASN A 22 -28.35 0.44 -0.76
N LYS A 23 -27.66 -0.13 -1.75
CA LYS A 23 -28.22 -0.53 -3.06
C LYS A 23 -28.83 0.62 -3.88
N ASN A 24 -28.41 1.85 -3.64
CA ASN A 24 -28.96 3.02 -4.31
C ASN A 24 -28.28 3.31 -5.65
N TYR A 25 -29.03 3.95 -6.54
CA TYR A 25 -28.50 4.63 -7.72
C TYR A 25 -27.53 5.75 -7.29
N PRO A 26 -26.42 6.02 -8.02
CA PRO A 26 -26.00 5.41 -9.28
C PRO A 26 -25.17 4.12 -9.11
N TYR A 27 -24.92 3.68 -7.88
CA TYR A 27 -24.00 2.57 -7.59
C TYR A 27 -24.58 1.20 -7.93
N TYR A 28 -25.90 1.07 -8.04
CA TYR A 28 -26.60 -0.15 -8.45
C TYR A 28 -27.46 0.12 -9.67
N GLN A 29 -27.14 -0.56 -10.77
CA GLN A 29 -27.89 -0.43 -12.02
C GLN A 29 -27.92 -1.77 -12.75
N ASN A 30 -29.11 -2.19 -13.18
CA ASN A 30 -29.29 -3.40 -14.00
C ASN A 30 -28.62 -4.66 -13.42
N GLY A 31 -28.71 -4.84 -12.09
CA GLY A 31 -28.09 -5.97 -11.38
C GLY A 31 -26.56 -5.91 -11.27
N LYS A 32 -25.94 -4.82 -11.72
CA LYS A 32 -24.49 -4.57 -11.64
C LYS A 32 -24.21 -3.51 -10.57
N LYS A 33 -22.95 -3.53 -10.11
CA LYS A 33 -22.44 -2.70 -9.03
C LYS A 33 -21.32 -1.81 -9.57
N TYR A 34 -21.40 -0.52 -9.30
CA TYR A 34 -20.47 0.47 -9.80
C TYR A 34 -20.01 1.42 -8.70
N ALA A 35 -18.81 1.96 -8.88
CA ALA A 35 -18.19 2.96 -8.01
C ALA A 35 -17.21 3.80 -8.84
N LEU A 36 -16.37 4.61 -8.19
CA LEU A 36 -15.27 5.34 -8.82
C LEU A 36 -13.92 4.77 -8.42
N CYS A 37 -12.96 4.83 -9.34
CA CYS A 37 -11.56 4.58 -9.05
C CYS A 37 -11.03 5.67 -8.09
N PRO A 38 -10.33 5.32 -7.00
CA PRO A 38 -9.82 6.31 -6.06
C PRO A 38 -8.74 7.22 -6.68
N SER A 39 -7.97 6.70 -7.64
CA SER A 39 -6.87 7.42 -8.30
C SER A 39 -7.34 8.28 -9.46
N CYS A 40 -8.04 7.72 -10.46
CA CYS A 40 -8.39 8.48 -11.67
C CYS A 40 -9.81 9.06 -11.65
N GLY A 41 -10.63 8.76 -10.64
CA GLY A 41 -12.02 9.19 -10.55
C GLY A 41 -12.98 8.56 -11.58
N SER A 42 -12.47 7.83 -12.58
CA SER A 42 -13.30 7.18 -13.60
C SER A 42 -14.05 5.97 -13.06
N SER A 43 -15.23 5.69 -13.62
CA SER A 43 -16.11 4.63 -13.14
C SER A 43 -15.49 3.23 -13.23
N VAL A 44 -15.79 2.43 -12.21
CA VAL A 44 -15.36 1.04 -12.09
C VAL A 44 -16.58 0.15 -11.83
N GLN A 45 -16.55 -1.06 -12.38
CA GLN A 45 -17.51 -2.12 -12.06
C GLN A 45 -16.91 -3.04 -11.01
N ILE A 46 -17.71 -3.39 -9.99
CA ILE A 46 -17.36 -4.43 -9.03
C ILE A 46 -17.75 -5.79 -9.61
N VAL A 47 -16.77 -6.68 -9.70
CA VAL A 47 -16.87 -8.01 -10.31
C VAL A 47 -16.71 -9.09 -9.23
N GLY A 48 -17.47 -10.19 -9.37
CA GLY A 48 -17.45 -11.33 -8.44
C GLY A 48 -18.45 -11.23 -7.27
N GLY A 49 -18.27 -12.10 -6.26
CA GLY A 49 -19.09 -12.18 -5.05
C GLY A 49 -20.19 -13.26 -5.06
N LYS A 50 -20.84 -13.48 -3.91
CA LYS A 50 -21.85 -14.56 -3.69
C LYS A 50 -23.04 -14.53 -4.66
N ASN A 51 -23.37 -13.36 -5.23
CA ASN A 51 -24.53 -13.15 -6.11
C ASN A 51 -24.15 -12.98 -7.59
N ASN A 52 -22.89 -13.26 -7.99
CA ASN A 52 -22.45 -13.14 -9.38
C ASN A 52 -21.68 -14.41 -9.81
N PRO A 53 -22.40 -15.54 -10.02
CA PRO A 53 -21.78 -16.85 -10.23
C PRO A 53 -21.06 -17.03 -11.58
N THR A 54 -21.22 -16.09 -12.52
CA THR A 54 -20.75 -16.23 -13.91
C THR A 54 -19.31 -15.79 -14.16
N GLN A 55 -18.60 -15.17 -13.20
CA GLN A 55 -17.32 -14.50 -13.52
C GLN A 55 -16.09 -14.84 -12.68
N ASN A 56 -16.16 -15.69 -11.64
CA ASN A 56 -14.91 -16.10 -10.98
C ASN A 56 -15.01 -17.41 -10.19
N ARG A 57 -14.27 -18.45 -10.62
CA ARG A 57 -14.12 -19.73 -9.87
C ARG A 57 -13.51 -19.52 -8.48
N THR A 58 -12.75 -18.43 -8.28
CA THR A 58 -12.09 -18.12 -6.99
C THR A 58 -12.95 -17.33 -6.02
N ARG A 59 -14.16 -16.90 -6.42
CA ARG A 59 -15.07 -16.02 -5.64
C ARG A 59 -14.47 -14.68 -5.16
N ARG A 60 -13.27 -14.30 -5.63
CA ARG A 60 -12.63 -13.03 -5.27
C ARG A 60 -13.43 -11.86 -5.82
N ILE A 61 -13.71 -10.90 -4.96
CA ILE A 61 -14.35 -9.63 -5.30
C ILE A 61 -13.25 -8.63 -5.64
N TYR A 62 -13.41 -7.90 -6.74
CA TYR A 62 -12.48 -6.84 -7.17
C TYR A 62 -13.23 -5.80 -7.99
N ALA A 63 -12.65 -4.62 -8.16
CA ALA A 63 -13.14 -3.61 -9.08
C ALA A 63 -12.22 -3.48 -10.29
N ALA A 64 -12.84 -3.20 -11.44
CA ALA A 64 -12.19 -2.99 -12.72
C ALA A 64 -12.83 -1.80 -13.44
N HIS A 65 -12.02 -1.00 -14.13
CA HIS A 65 -12.50 0.13 -14.93
C HIS A 65 -13.56 -0.31 -15.94
N THR A 66 -14.63 0.47 -16.05
CA THR A 66 -15.69 0.25 -17.03
C THR A 66 -15.14 0.50 -18.44
N ARG A 67 -15.75 -0.15 -19.45
CA ARG A 67 -15.37 0.05 -20.85
C ARG A 67 -15.98 1.34 -21.44
N SER A 68 -17.08 1.80 -20.88
CA SER A 68 -17.88 2.92 -21.34
C SER A 68 -18.47 3.65 -20.14
N GLU A 69 -19.01 4.83 -20.41
CA GLU A 69 -19.76 5.64 -19.44
C GLU A 69 -20.85 4.85 -18.71
N ILE A 70 -21.05 5.19 -17.44
CA ILE A 70 -22.12 4.67 -16.59
C ILE A 70 -22.94 5.86 -16.13
N ASP A 71 -24.26 5.78 -16.32
CA ASP A 71 -25.16 6.87 -16.00
C ASP A 71 -25.01 7.30 -14.53
N GLY A 72 -24.88 8.60 -14.31
CA GLY A 72 -24.69 9.18 -12.99
C GLY A 72 -23.33 8.94 -12.34
N LEU A 73 -22.32 8.38 -13.00
CA LEU A 73 -20.94 8.30 -12.51
C LEU A 73 -19.95 8.94 -13.49
N ASP A 74 -18.86 9.48 -12.94
CA ASP A 74 -17.83 10.12 -13.75
C ASP A 74 -17.09 9.09 -14.61
N PHE A 75 -16.81 9.46 -15.85
CA PHE A 75 -16.04 8.62 -16.77
C PHE A 75 -15.13 9.53 -17.60
N ASP A 76 -13.83 9.34 -17.43
CA ASP A 76 -12.80 9.99 -18.21
C ASP A 76 -11.91 8.91 -18.82
N GLU A 77 -11.88 8.85 -20.15
CA GLU A 77 -11.20 7.79 -20.89
C GLU A 77 -9.67 7.96 -20.84
N GLU A 78 -9.19 9.20 -20.97
CA GLU A 78 -7.75 9.52 -20.91
C GLU A 78 -7.17 9.20 -19.52
N SER A 79 -7.81 9.66 -18.44
CA SER A 79 -7.40 9.39 -17.06
C SER A 79 -7.49 7.90 -16.73
N LYS A 80 -8.46 7.17 -17.28
CA LYS A 80 -8.54 5.72 -17.14
C LYS A 80 -7.34 5.03 -17.79
N PHE A 81 -7.00 5.34 -19.04
CA PHE A 81 -5.87 4.71 -19.72
C PHE A 81 -4.53 5.02 -19.05
N ASN A 82 -4.43 6.17 -18.38
CA ASN A 82 -3.27 6.57 -17.60
C ASN A 82 -3.34 6.14 -16.11
N CYS A 83 -4.38 5.45 -15.66
CA CYS A 83 -4.54 5.05 -14.25
C CYS A 83 -3.67 3.85 -13.90
N VAL A 84 -2.98 3.85 -12.75
CA VAL A 84 -2.17 2.69 -12.32
C VAL A 84 -2.98 1.41 -12.10
N ASN A 85 -4.26 1.57 -11.74
CA ASN A 85 -5.16 0.44 -11.48
C ASN A 85 -5.79 -0.09 -12.77
N TYR A 86 -5.44 0.49 -13.93
CA TYR A 86 -5.87 -0.01 -15.22
C TYR A 86 -4.87 -1.05 -15.73
N GLU A 87 -5.36 -2.26 -16.00
CA GLU A 87 -4.54 -3.39 -16.44
C GLU A 87 -3.75 -3.10 -17.72
N GLY A 88 -4.27 -2.25 -18.61
CA GLY A 88 -3.57 -1.83 -19.83
C GLY A 88 -2.51 -0.74 -19.63
N ASN A 89 -2.29 -0.26 -18.40
CA ASN A 89 -1.28 0.74 -18.09
C ASN A 89 0.00 0.11 -17.55
N ASP A 90 0.95 -0.13 -18.44
CA ASP A 90 2.21 -0.76 -18.09
C ASP A 90 3.26 0.20 -17.48
N ASN A 91 3.07 1.52 -17.46
CA ASN A 91 4.21 2.43 -17.21
C ASN A 91 4.02 3.46 -16.10
N ASN A 92 2.83 3.62 -15.51
CA ASN A 92 2.56 4.81 -14.69
C ASN A 92 2.61 4.61 -13.17
N TRP A 93 3.13 3.50 -12.66
CA TRP A 93 3.19 3.30 -11.22
C TRP A 93 4.23 4.22 -10.56
N GLN A 94 5.34 4.55 -11.25
CA GLN A 94 6.39 5.42 -10.71
C GLN A 94 5.89 6.80 -10.33
N ARG A 95 4.94 7.32 -11.11
CA ARG A 95 4.34 8.62 -10.85
C ARG A 95 3.69 8.69 -9.47
N ILE A 96 3.20 7.58 -8.91
CA ILE A 96 2.64 7.51 -7.54
C ILE A 96 3.69 7.85 -6.48
N TYR A 97 4.95 7.57 -6.78
CA TYR A 97 6.08 7.71 -5.87
C TYR A 97 6.84 9.02 -6.05
N GLU A 98 6.39 9.91 -6.95
CA GLU A 98 6.93 11.26 -7.07
C GLU A 98 6.44 12.16 -5.93
N VAL A 99 7.36 12.81 -5.23
CA VAL A 99 7.03 13.90 -4.30
C VAL A 99 6.94 15.19 -5.11
N ARG A 100 5.91 15.99 -4.86
CA ARG A 100 5.72 17.30 -5.49
C ARG A 100 5.82 18.39 -4.42
N PRO A 101 7.02 18.97 -4.21
CA PRO A 101 7.27 19.91 -3.12
C PRO A 101 6.33 21.13 -3.11
N ASP A 102 5.87 21.55 -4.30
CA ASP A 102 4.98 22.70 -4.46
C ASP A 102 3.48 22.34 -4.29
N THR A 103 3.16 21.07 -4.02
CA THR A 103 1.78 20.61 -3.76
C THR A 103 1.50 20.62 -2.26
N PRO A 104 0.35 21.14 -1.80
CA PRO A 104 -0.05 21.03 -0.40
C PRO A 104 -0.17 19.55 0.01
N GLU A 105 -0.17 19.29 1.31
CA GLU A 105 -0.44 17.94 1.80
C GLU A 105 -1.79 17.43 1.28
N ASN A 106 -1.79 16.19 0.81
CA ASN A 106 -2.98 15.54 0.31
C ASN A 106 -3.88 15.11 1.48
N GLN A 107 -4.96 15.85 1.70
CA GLN A 107 -5.88 15.59 2.80
C GLN A 107 -6.62 14.24 2.65
N GLU A 108 -6.87 13.77 1.42
CA GLU A 108 -7.50 12.47 1.18
C GLU A 108 -6.60 11.33 1.66
N ILE A 109 -5.28 11.43 1.42
CA ILE A 109 -4.28 10.49 1.92
C ILE A 109 -4.20 10.51 3.45
N ILE A 110 -4.14 11.70 4.06
CA ILE A 110 -4.10 11.85 5.52
C ILE A 110 -5.31 11.15 6.15
N ASN A 111 -6.51 11.44 5.63
CA ASN A 111 -7.74 10.87 6.15
C ASN A 111 -7.76 9.34 5.97
N PHE A 112 -7.38 8.85 4.80
CA PHE A 112 -7.30 7.42 4.53
C PHE A 112 -6.31 6.71 5.47
N ILE A 113 -5.11 7.26 5.64
CA ILE A 113 -4.12 6.69 6.54
C ILE A 113 -4.65 6.66 7.97
N ASN A 114 -5.25 7.74 8.46
CA ASN A 114 -5.80 7.78 9.82
C ASN A 114 -6.92 6.76 10.04
N GLU A 115 -7.81 6.57 9.05
CA GLU A 115 -8.90 5.58 9.12
C GLU A 115 -8.40 4.14 9.04
N HIS A 116 -7.27 3.89 8.36
CA HIS A 116 -6.77 2.55 8.05
C HIS A 116 -5.39 2.23 8.65
N ILE A 117 -4.88 3.06 9.56
CA ILE A 117 -3.49 3.02 10.06
C ILE A 117 -3.08 1.63 10.59
N ASP A 118 -4.04 0.94 11.21
CA ASP A 118 -3.86 -0.36 11.82
C ASP A 118 -3.80 -1.51 10.81
N ASP A 119 -4.46 -1.36 9.67
CA ASP A 119 -4.39 -2.29 8.54
C ASP A 119 -3.12 -2.03 7.74
N ILE A 120 -2.80 -0.75 7.51
CA ILE A 120 -1.54 -0.31 6.90
C ILE A 120 -0.34 -0.86 7.69
N ALA A 121 -0.37 -0.79 9.04
CA ALA A 121 0.67 -1.37 9.87
C ALA A 121 0.85 -2.88 9.64
N GLN A 122 -0.24 -3.64 9.49
CA GLN A 122 -0.16 -5.08 9.21
C GLN A 122 0.39 -5.40 7.82
N GLU A 123 0.05 -4.57 6.82
CA GLU A 123 0.62 -4.68 5.48
C GLU A 123 2.13 -4.35 5.49
N ILE A 124 2.53 -3.28 6.19
CA ILE A 124 3.95 -2.95 6.38
C ILE A 124 4.68 -4.06 7.12
N GLU A 125 4.10 -4.67 8.15
CA GLU A 125 4.69 -5.81 8.87
C GLU A 125 5.06 -6.95 7.91
N SER A 126 4.17 -7.25 6.97
CA SER A 126 4.39 -8.27 5.94
C SER A 126 5.44 -7.84 4.91
N ILE A 127 5.54 -6.53 4.62
CA ILE A 127 6.53 -5.96 3.70
C ILE A 127 7.92 -5.93 4.32
N ILE A 128 8.08 -5.55 5.59
CA ILE A 128 9.40 -5.33 6.20
C ILE A 128 9.90 -6.55 6.99
N GLY A 129 9.01 -7.48 7.31
CA GLY A 129 9.35 -8.70 8.03
C GLY A 129 9.61 -8.49 9.53
N PHE A 130 9.10 -7.40 10.11
CA PHE A 130 9.12 -7.10 11.55
C PHE A 130 7.72 -6.75 12.01
N LYS A 131 7.40 -7.06 13.27
CA LYS A 131 6.12 -6.69 13.88
C LYS A 131 5.91 -5.18 13.85
N CYS A 132 4.81 -4.76 13.23
CA CYS A 132 4.40 -3.35 13.19
C CYS A 132 3.20 -3.07 14.09
N LYS A 133 2.42 -4.11 14.43
CA LYS A 133 1.22 -3.99 15.27
C LYS A 133 1.22 -5.03 16.39
N TYR A 134 0.86 -4.57 17.58
CA TYR A 134 0.53 -5.38 18.75
C TYR A 134 -0.97 -5.35 19.01
N ALA A 135 -1.43 -6.12 19.99
CA ALA A 135 -2.86 -6.24 20.30
C ALA A 135 -3.58 -4.91 20.59
N ARG A 136 -2.86 -3.89 21.07
CA ARG A 136 -3.43 -2.59 21.48
C ARG A 136 -2.67 -1.37 21.01
N THR A 137 -1.49 -1.55 20.43
CA THR A 137 -0.57 -0.48 20.08
C THR A 137 0.20 -0.85 18.82
N ARG A 138 0.80 0.14 18.18
CA ARG A 138 1.73 -0.08 17.07
C ARG A 138 3.16 -0.10 17.61
N SER A 139 4.04 -0.76 16.87
CA SER A 139 5.46 -0.85 17.24
C SER A 139 6.15 0.50 17.08
N LYS A 140 7.21 0.74 17.85
CA LYS A 140 8.06 1.93 17.67
C LYS A 140 8.65 2.00 16.26
N LEU A 141 9.03 0.85 15.69
CA LEU A 141 9.55 0.75 14.32
C LEU A 141 8.54 1.27 13.28
N PHE A 142 7.27 0.89 13.42
CA PHE A 142 6.21 1.40 12.54
C PHE A 142 6.04 2.91 12.68
N GLU A 143 5.97 3.42 13.91
CA GLU A 143 5.80 4.85 14.15
C GLU A 143 6.99 5.65 13.58
N ASP A 144 8.21 5.13 13.67
CA ASP A 144 9.40 5.76 13.10
C ASP A 144 9.41 5.71 11.57
N LEU A 145 8.99 4.61 10.95
CA LEU A 145 8.82 4.52 9.49
C LEU A 145 7.76 5.51 9.00
N TYR A 146 6.63 5.59 9.68
CA TYR A 146 5.54 6.49 9.32
C TYR A 146 5.94 7.96 9.49
N GLN A 147 6.58 8.31 10.60
CA GLN A 147 7.09 9.67 10.81
C GLN A 147 8.13 10.04 9.76
N SER A 148 9.08 9.14 9.45
CA SER A 148 10.06 9.41 8.40
C SER A 148 9.42 9.55 7.01
N PHE A 149 8.33 8.84 6.72
CA PHE A 149 7.56 9.03 5.49
C PHE A 149 6.96 10.43 5.41
N ILE A 150 6.35 10.93 6.50
CA ILE A 150 5.80 12.28 6.58
C ILE A 150 6.92 13.31 6.37
N ASP A 151 8.00 13.19 7.15
CA ASP A 151 9.13 14.14 7.15
C ASP A 151 9.81 14.23 5.78
N ASN A 152 9.75 13.17 4.96
CA ASN A 152 10.30 13.13 3.62
C ASN A 152 9.27 13.50 2.52
N GLY A 153 8.20 14.20 2.88
CA GLY A 153 7.23 14.72 1.93
C GLY A 153 6.24 13.67 1.41
N GLY A 154 6.05 12.58 2.14
CA GLY A 154 5.19 11.47 1.76
C GLY A 154 3.74 11.85 1.45
N LEU A 155 3.25 12.92 2.07
CA LEU A 155 1.90 13.47 1.91
C LEU A 155 1.78 14.49 0.78
N HIS A 156 2.87 14.92 0.15
CA HIS A 156 2.89 15.95 -0.91
C HIS A 156 2.84 15.32 -2.30
N ILE A 157 1.74 14.64 -2.62
CA ILE A 157 1.49 14.07 -3.95
C ILE A 157 0.16 14.58 -4.50
N SER A 158 0.00 14.59 -5.83
CA SER A 158 -1.25 15.04 -6.45
C SER A 158 -2.38 14.04 -6.23
N ASP A 159 -3.63 14.52 -6.25
CA ASP A 159 -4.81 13.67 -6.01
C ASP A 159 -4.92 12.50 -7.01
N ASP A 160 -4.50 12.71 -8.26
CA ASP A 160 -4.50 11.67 -9.29
C ASP A 160 -3.45 10.57 -9.08
N GLN A 161 -2.49 10.80 -8.17
CA GLN A 161 -1.49 9.84 -7.70
C GLN A 161 -1.96 9.07 -6.45
N PHE A 162 -3.09 9.43 -5.83
CA PHE A 162 -3.55 8.75 -4.63
C PHE A 162 -4.08 7.35 -4.94
N VAL A 163 -3.30 6.33 -4.55
CA VAL A 163 -3.66 4.93 -4.75
C VAL A 163 -3.55 4.18 -3.42
N PRO A 164 -4.69 3.94 -2.74
CA PRO A 164 -4.75 3.28 -1.42
C PRO A 164 -3.87 2.03 -1.29
N GLU A 165 -3.89 1.15 -2.29
CA GLU A 165 -3.17 -0.12 -2.27
C GLU A 165 -1.64 0.04 -2.22
N TYR A 166 -1.09 1.17 -2.68
CA TYR A 166 0.35 1.41 -2.72
C TYR A 166 0.88 2.13 -1.47
N ILE A 167 0.01 2.66 -0.61
CA ILE A 167 0.40 3.42 0.59
C ILE A 167 1.40 2.67 1.48
N PRO A 168 1.22 1.37 1.82
CA PRO A 168 2.21 0.65 2.62
C PRO A 168 3.61 0.60 1.98
N ARG A 169 3.68 0.40 0.66
CA ARG A 169 4.95 0.41 -0.09
C ARG A 169 5.56 1.81 -0.13
N MET A 170 4.75 2.85 -0.31
CA MET A 170 5.21 4.24 -0.30
C MET A 170 5.81 4.63 1.05
N ILE A 171 5.18 4.24 2.16
CA ILE A 171 5.72 4.49 3.51
C ILE A 171 7.11 3.87 3.65
N VAL A 172 7.26 2.60 3.29
CA VAL A 172 8.54 1.89 3.41
C VAL A 172 9.61 2.45 2.47
N GLN A 173 9.24 2.81 1.23
CA GLN A 173 10.17 3.29 0.21
C GLN A 173 10.65 4.72 0.47
N ARG A 174 9.78 5.60 0.98
CA ARG A 174 10.14 7.02 1.23
C ARG A 174 10.69 7.26 2.62
N ALA A 175 10.56 6.31 3.55
CA ALA A 175 11.25 6.41 4.82
C ALA A 175 12.77 6.39 4.61
N LYS A 176 13.49 7.23 5.35
CA LYS A 176 14.93 7.09 5.55
C LYS A 176 15.21 5.78 6.29
N PRO A 177 16.47 5.31 6.32
CA PRO A 177 16.83 4.22 7.21
C PRO A 177 16.36 4.47 8.65
N VAL A 178 15.66 3.49 9.22
CA VAL A 178 15.08 3.57 10.57
C VAL A 178 15.72 2.55 11.48
N LYS A 179 16.10 2.95 12.70
CA LYS A 179 16.63 2.03 13.71
C LYS A 179 15.62 0.93 14.04
N CYS A 180 16.09 -0.32 14.02
CA CYS A 180 15.24 -1.49 14.29
C CYS A 180 15.61 -2.23 15.59
N TRP A 181 16.37 -1.58 16.48
CA TRP A 181 16.68 -2.13 17.80
C TRP A 181 15.40 -2.34 18.63
N GLY A 182 15.27 -3.51 19.23
CA GLY A 182 14.11 -3.92 20.01
C GLY A 182 12.91 -4.37 19.17
N ALA A 183 12.97 -4.29 17.83
CA ALA A 183 11.91 -4.77 16.96
C ALA A 183 11.79 -6.30 17.01
N ILE A 184 10.59 -6.83 16.81
CA ILE A 184 10.34 -8.28 16.83
C ILE A 184 10.30 -8.79 15.38
N PRO A 185 11.32 -9.54 14.91
CA PRO A 185 11.30 -10.08 13.55
C PRO A 185 10.24 -11.18 13.39
N LEU A 186 9.64 -11.26 12.21
CA LEU A 186 8.84 -12.42 11.79
C LEU A 186 9.74 -13.65 11.59
N ASN A 187 9.15 -14.85 11.54
CA ASN A 187 9.90 -16.10 11.52
C ASN A 187 10.95 -16.18 10.39
N GLU A 188 10.60 -15.77 9.18
CA GLU A 188 11.53 -15.80 8.03
C GLU A 188 12.69 -14.82 8.23
N THR A 189 12.40 -13.58 8.59
CA THR A 189 13.39 -12.55 8.95
C THR A 189 14.28 -13.01 10.10
N ARG A 190 13.70 -13.62 11.14
CA ARG A 190 14.43 -14.12 12.30
C ARG A 190 15.44 -15.21 11.91
N ASN A 191 15.04 -16.12 11.02
CA ASN A 191 15.91 -17.18 10.53
C ASN A 191 17.11 -16.58 9.76
N LEU A 192 16.87 -15.58 8.91
CA LEU A 192 17.92 -14.88 8.20
C LEU A 192 18.88 -14.16 9.15
N ILE A 193 18.36 -13.45 10.16
CA ILE A 193 19.17 -12.73 11.16
C ILE A 193 20.08 -13.70 11.92
N VAL A 194 19.55 -14.83 12.39
CA VAL A 194 20.32 -15.84 13.15
C VAL A 194 21.42 -16.49 12.31
N GLN A 195 21.23 -16.62 11.00
CA GLN A 195 22.22 -17.19 10.09
C GLN A 195 23.34 -16.20 9.73
N ASN A 196 23.14 -14.90 9.94
CA ASN A 196 24.14 -13.88 9.65
C ASN A 196 25.17 -13.76 10.78
N GLN A 197 26.47 -13.85 10.44
CA GLN A 197 27.56 -13.79 11.41
C GLN A 197 27.60 -12.47 12.20
N ASN A 198 27.24 -11.34 11.58
CA ASN A 198 27.22 -10.03 12.22
C ASN A 198 26.14 -9.91 13.30
N PHE A 199 25.13 -10.78 13.28
CA PHE A 199 23.98 -10.75 14.16
C PHE A 199 23.88 -11.99 15.06
N LYS A 200 24.98 -12.72 15.23
CA LYS A 200 25.04 -13.85 16.15
C LYS A 200 24.62 -13.41 17.55
N ASN A 201 23.67 -14.12 18.16
CA ASN A 201 23.10 -13.81 19.49
C ASN A 201 22.41 -12.43 19.62
N SER A 202 22.06 -11.79 18.50
CA SER A 202 21.31 -10.53 18.50
C SER A 202 19.82 -10.70 18.85
N ILE A 203 19.28 -11.92 18.83
CA ILE A 203 17.89 -12.17 19.24
C ILE A 203 17.84 -12.48 20.74
N GLN A 204 17.25 -11.57 21.51
CA GLN A 204 17.07 -11.70 22.96
C GLN A 204 15.59 -11.56 23.29
N GLU A 205 15.00 -12.54 23.97
CA GLU A 205 13.56 -12.54 24.32
C GLU A 205 12.64 -12.35 23.09
N GLY A 206 13.09 -12.81 21.92
CA GLY A 206 12.36 -12.65 20.65
C GLY A 206 12.51 -11.28 19.99
N GLN A 207 13.22 -10.33 20.60
CA GLN A 207 13.51 -9.01 20.04
C GLN A 207 14.90 -8.99 19.37
N PHE A 208 15.02 -8.21 18.31
CA PHE A 208 16.29 -7.94 17.64
C PHE A 208 17.05 -6.83 18.37
N LYS A 209 18.07 -7.21 19.13
CA LYS A 209 18.96 -6.36 19.92
C LYS A 209 20.41 -6.57 19.48
N PRO A 210 20.78 -6.12 18.26
CA PRO A 210 22.15 -6.20 17.79
C PRO A 210 23.07 -5.36 18.68
N LEU A 211 24.36 -5.76 18.77
CA LEU A 211 25.40 -4.99 19.48
C LEU A 211 25.92 -3.81 18.66
N ILE A 212 25.66 -3.82 17.36
CA ILE A 212 25.98 -2.75 16.42
C ILE A 212 24.71 -1.97 16.08
N ASP A 213 24.86 -0.72 15.65
CA ASP A 213 23.74 0.04 15.10
C ASP A 213 23.27 -0.58 13.79
N VAL A 214 21.96 -0.86 13.71
CA VAL A 214 21.32 -1.46 12.54
C VAL A 214 20.04 -0.71 12.21
N GLU A 215 19.90 -0.38 10.94
CA GLU A 215 18.73 0.31 10.40
C GLU A 215 18.08 -0.53 9.31
N ILE A 216 16.76 -0.42 9.19
CA ILE A 216 15.99 -1.02 8.09
C ILE A 216 15.69 0.04 7.04
N VAL A 217 15.76 -0.36 5.77
CA VAL A 217 15.48 0.53 4.63
C VAL A 217 14.80 -0.25 3.50
N GLY A 218 13.85 0.40 2.81
CA GLY A 218 13.27 -0.08 1.57
C GLY A 218 13.88 0.63 0.37
N VAL A 219 14.50 -0.12 -0.56
CA VAL A 219 15.20 0.44 -1.72
C VAL A 219 14.68 -0.20 -3.00
N LEU A 220 14.31 0.62 -3.98
CA LEU A 220 13.94 0.15 -5.31
C LEU A 220 15.15 -0.49 -6.00
N ASP A 221 14.92 -1.54 -6.80
CA ASP A 221 15.98 -2.22 -7.55
C ASP A 221 16.52 -1.41 -8.74
N ASN A 222 15.76 -0.46 -9.26
CA ASN A 222 16.12 0.42 -10.35
C ASN A 222 15.35 1.75 -10.24
N ASP A 223 15.97 2.89 -10.53
CA ASP A 223 15.27 4.19 -10.43
C ASP A 223 14.32 4.44 -11.60
N MET A 224 14.65 3.96 -12.81
CA MET A 224 13.93 4.24 -14.05
C MET A 224 12.83 3.22 -14.38
N ASN A 225 12.99 1.95 -14.04
CA ASN A 225 11.98 0.91 -14.24
C ASN A 225 12.04 -0.11 -13.10
N PRO A 226 11.62 0.28 -11.88
CA PRO A 226 11.69 -0.62 -10.76
C PRO A 226 10.76 -1.83 -10.96
N THR A 227 11.20 -2.98 -10.49
CA THR A 227 10.39 -4.20 -10.47
C THR A 227 10.20 -4.71 -9.05
N ARG A 228 11.12 -4.34 -8.15
CA ARG A 228 11.17 -4.82 -6.77
C ARG A 228 11.47 -3.67 -5.81
N LEU A 229 10.79 -3.71 -4.67
CA LEU A 229 11.19 -2.99 -3.47
C LEU A 229 11.95 -3.98 -2.59
N ASN A 230 13.24 -3.73 -2.39
CA ASN A 230 14.14 -4.57 -1.60
C ASN A 230 14.18 -4.08 -0.17
N ILE A 231 13.94 -4.96 0.78
CA ILE A 231 14.06 -4.65 2.20
C ILE A 231 15.42 -5.11 2.69
N LYS A 232 16.17 -4.17 3.26
CA LYS A 232 17.53 -4.39 3.71
C LYS A 232 17.71 -3.96 5.17
N LEU A 233 18.62 -4.64 5.85
CA LEU A 233 19.29 -4.11 7.03
C LEU A 233 20.62 -3.49 6.60
N ILE A 234 20.91 -2.29 7.08
CA ILE A 234 22.20 -1.61 6.89
C ILE A 234 22.89 -1.42 8.25
N PHE A 235 24.21 -1.59 8.28
CA PHE A 235 25.00 -1.55 9.51
C PHE A 235 26.49 -1.30 9.19
N GLY A 236 27.07 -0.22 9.70
CA GLY A 236 28.44 0.17 9.36
C GLY A 236 28.62 0.27 7.84
N GLU A 237 29.58 -0.47 7.29
CA GLU A 237 29.82 -0.59 5.83
C GLU A 237 29.10 -1.80 5.19
N GLY A 238 28.31 -2.54 5.98
CA GLY A 238 27.63 -3.76 5.56
C GLY A 238 26.15 -3.55 5.26
N GLU A 239 25.61 -4.43 4.41
CA GLU A 239 24.18 -4.58 4.19
C GLU A 239 23.77 -6.05 4.18
N MET A 240 22.50 -6.30 4.48
CA MET A 240 21.89 -7.63 4.42
C MET A 240 20.49 -7.52 3.84
N ASN A 241 20.23 -8.24 2.75
CA ASN A 241 18.89 -8.35 2.19
C ASN A 241 18.03 -9.25 3.07
N LEU A 242 16.82 -8.81 3.39
CA LEU A 242 15.81 -9.62 4.09
C LEU A 242 14.94 -10.35 3.07
N HIS A 243 14.23 -9.59 2.23
CA HIS A 243 13.43 -10.12 1.13
C HIS A 243 13.06 -9.00 0.15
N HIS A 244 12.42 -9.37 -0.95
CA HIS A 244 11.97 -8.46 -1.99
C HIS A 244 10.46 -8.60 -2.20
N VAL A 245 9.77 -7.47 -2.39
CA VAL A 245 8.37 -7.44 -2.76
C VAL A 245 8.21 -6.87 -4.18
N PRO A 246 7.35 -7.45 -5.03
CA PRO A 246 6.99 -6.84 -6.30
C PRO A 246 6.42 -5.45 -6.07
N VAL A 247 6.86 -4.48 -6.88
CA VAL A 247 6.31 -3.13 -6.75
C VAL A 247 4.87 -3.11 -7.24
N ARG A 248 4.57 -3.69 -8.40
CA ARG A 248 3.19 -3.81 -8.88
C ARG A 248 2.37 -4.75 -8.00
N ILE A 249 1.15 -4.32 -7.71
CA ILE A 249 0.15 -5.12 -7.02
C ILE A 249 -0.70 -5.81 -8.08
N VAL A 250 -0.66 -7.15 -8.11
CA VAL A 250 -1.42 -8.00 -9.05
C VAL A 250 -2.67 -8.55 -8.37
#